data_AF-A0A7Y6NL82-F1
#
_entry.id   AF-A0A7Y6NL82-F1
#
_cell.length_a   1.000
_cell.length_b   1.000
_cell.length_c   1.000
_cell.angle_alpha   90.00
_cell.angle_beta   90.00
_cell.angle_gamma   90.00
#
_symmetry.space_group_name_H-M   'P 1'
#
loop_
_entity.id
_entity.type
_entity.pdbx_description
1 polymer ?
#
loop_
_entity_poly.entity_id
_entity_poly.type
_entity_poly.pdbx_seq_one_letter_code
_entity_poly.pdbx_strand_id
1 'polypeptide(L)'
;MDVAELLPNLSPASLLEALMLVCFGIAWPVATLRMLVRRRAEGQGRAFTAIILCGYAAGASAKLAAAAGIDLDAVEPVFWLYVINLASVAINLALQWHYRRRPPRPDAAAAPAPMPSAR
;
A
#
# COMPACT_ATOMS: atom_id res chain seq x y z
N MET A 1 -5.77 23.74 22.42
CA MET A 1 -5.16 22.39 22.33
C MET A 1 -4.20 22.44 21.18
N ASP A 2 -2.97 22.83 21.48
CA ASP A 2 -1.90 22.88 20.49
C ASP A 2 -1.49 21.45 20.15
N VAL A 3 -1.39 21.15 18.87
CA VAL A 3 -0.90 19.86 18.34
C VAL A 3 0.49 19.49 18.90
N ALA A 4 1.24 20.48 19.38
CA ALA A 4 2.53 20.32 20.06
C ALA A 4 2.43 19.69 21.46
N GLU A 5 1.31 19.82 22.18
CA GLU A 5 1.11 19.19 23.50
C GLU A 5 0.73 17.70 23.39
N LEU A 6 0.08 17.28 22.30
CA LEU A 6 -0.30 15.88 22.10
C LEU A 6 0.85 14.98 21.66
N LEU A 7 1.88 15.54 21.00
CA LEU A 7 3.00 14.78 20.41
C LEU A 7 4.32 15.58 20.52
N PRO A 8 4.99 15.57 21.69
CA PRO A 8 6.15 16.43 21.97
C PRO A 8 7.40 16.18 21.08
N ASN A 9 7.39 15.13 20.26
CA ASN A 9 8.54 14.69 19.45
C ASN A 9 8.28 14.64 17.93
N LEU A 10 7.16 15.19 17.42
CA LEU A 10 6.87 15.14 15.97
C LEU A 10 7.59 16.27 15.22
N SER A 11 8.70 15.95 14.57
CA SER A 11 9.37 16.89 13.67
C SER A 11 8.51 17.19 12.41
N PRO A 12 8.71 18.32 11.73
CA PRO A 12 8.02 18.60 10.45
C PRO A 12 8.23 17.51 9.40
N ALA A 13 9.41 16.87 9.39
CA ALA A 13 9.69 15.74 8.51
C ALA A 13 8.86 14.51 8.87
N SER A 14 8.77 14.18 10.17
CA SER A 14 7.96 13.06 10.68
C SER A 14 6.45 13.27 10.42
N LEU A 15 5.98 14.53 10.39
CA LEU A 15 4.58 14.86 10.04
C LEU A 15 4.28 14.60 8.56
N LEU A 16 5.14 15.06 7.64
CA LEU A 16 4.98 14.83 6.21
C LEU A 16 5.09 13.33 5.87
N GLU A 17 6.02 12.63 6.53
CA GLU A 17 6.16 11.19 6.44
C GLU A 17 4.88 10.48 6.92
N ALA A 18 4.35 10.86 8.09
CA ALA A 18 3.10 10.31 8.60
C ALA A 18 1.92 10.55 7.63
N LEU A 19 1.78 11.76 7.09
CA LEU A 19 0.73 12.09 6.12
C LEU A 19 0.83 11.22 4.87
N MET A 20 2.04 11.08 4.32
CA MET A 20 2.30 10.21 3.17
C MET A 20 1.89 8.75 3.49
N LEU A 21 2.28 8.22 4.65
CA LEU A 21 1.95 6.86 5.06
C LEU A 21 0.45 6.65 5.30
N VAL A 22 -0.26 7.66 5.81
CA VAL A 22 -1.73 7.60 5.96
C VAL A 22 -2.39 7.57 4.60
N CYS A 23 -1.98 8.44 3.67
CA CYS A 23 -2.49 8.48 2.30
C CYS A 23 -2.30 7.13 1.60
N PHE A 24 -1.11 6.55 1.69
CA PHE A 24 -0.86 5.22 1.13
C PHE A 24 -1.55 4.10 1.91
N GLY A 25 -1.62 4.21 3.23
CA GLY A 25 -2.27 3.26 4.11
C GLY A 25 -3.75 3.12 3.83
N ILE A 26 -4.43 4.19 3.39
CA ILE A 26 -5.85 4.16 2.98
C ILE A 26 -6.01 3.65 1.53
N ALA A 27 -5.05 3.91 0.65
CA ALA A 27 -5.12 3.48 -0.75
C ALA A 27 -5.21 1.94 -0.90
N TRP A 28 -4.52 1.18 -0.04
CA TRP A 28 -4.50 -0.29 -0.08
C TRP A 28 -5.82 -0.96 0.37
N PRO A 29 -6.45 -0.57 1.51
CA PRO A 29 -7.80 -1.00 1.87
C PRO A 29 -8.82 -0.71 0.78
N VAL A 30 -8.78 0.47 0.15
CA VAL A 30 -9.70 0.81 -0.95
C VAL A 30 -9.47 -0.10 -2.16
N ALA A 31 -8.23 -0.43 -2.50
CA ALA A 31 -7.92 -1.42 -3.55
C ALA A 31 -8.41 -2.83 -3.18
N THR A 32 -8.17 -3.26 -1.94
CA THR A 32 -8.55 -4.57 -1.41
C THR A 32 -10.07 -4.74 -1.37
N LEU A 33 -10.81 -3.75 -0.88
CA LEU A 33 -12.27 -3.75 -0.84
C LEU A 33 -12.87 -3.86 -2.24
N ARG A 34 -12.35 -3.11 -3.21
CA ARG A 34 -12.78 -3.23 -4.62
C ARG A 34 -12.55 -4.63 -5.15
N MET A 35 -11.43 -5.26 -4.81
CA MET A 35 -11.11 -6.63 -5.19
C MET A 35 -12.01 -7.66 -4.50
N LEU A 36 -12.36 -7.47 -3.22
CA LEU A 36 -13.31 -8.32 -2.49
C LEU A 36 -14.70 -8.26 -3.12
N VAL A 37 -15.20 -7.06 -3.44
CA VAL A 37 -16.52 -6.86 -4.06
C VAL A 37 -16.56 -7.44 -5.47
N ARG A 38 -15.55 -7.16 -6.30
CA ARG A 38 -15.49 -7.65 -7.69
C ARG A 38 -15.07 -9.11 -7.77
N ARG A 39 -14.53 -9.66 -6.68
CA ARG A 39 -13.89 -10.97 -6.57
C ARG A 39 -12.88 -11.23 -7.70
N ARG A 40 -12.19 -10.18 -8.17
CA ARG A 40 -11.30 -10.16 -9.35
C ARG A 40 -10.16 -9.18 -9.10
N ALA A 41 -8.96 -9.56 -9.55
CA ALA A 41 -7.73 -8.76 -9.41
C ALA A 41 -7.33 -8.02 -10.71
N GLU A 42 -8.30 -7.77 -11.60
CA GLU A 42 -8.05 -7.18 -12.93
C GLU A 42 -7.57 -5.72 -12.81
N GLY A 43 -6.55 -5.35 -13.58
CA GLY A 43 -6.01 -3.98 -13.65
C GLY A 43 -5.02 -3.60 -12.54
N GLN A 44 -4.72 -4.48 -11.59
CA GLN A 44 -3.76 -4.20 -10.52
C GLN A 44 -2.41 -4.88 -10.77
N GLY A 45 -1.34 -4.08 -10.82
CA GLY A 45 0.02 -4.55 -11.06
C GLY A 45 0.60 -5.29 -9.85
N ARG A 46 0.71 -6.62 -9.94
CA ARG A 46 1.28 -7.46 -8.86
C ARG A 46 2.76 -7.19 -8.60
N ALA A 47 3.56 -7.06 -9.67
CA ALA A 47 4.97 -6.73 -9.57
C ALA A 47 5.17 -5.34 -8.94
N PHE A 48 4.37 -4.36 -9.35
CA PHE A 48 4.35 -3.03 -8.74
C PHE A 48 4.00 -3.09 -7.24
N THR A 49 2.96 -3.85 -6.87
CA THR A 49 2.57 -4.05 -5.46
C THR A 49 3.71 -4.69 -4.64
N ALA A 50 4.40 -5.69 -5.20
CA ALA A 50 5.52 -6.36 -4.53
C ALA A 50 6.74 -5.44 -4.34
N ILE A 51 7.05 -4.61 -5.34
CA ILE A 51 8.11 -3.59 -5.22
C ILE A 51 7.81 -2.61 -4.09
N ILE A 52 6.56 -2.13 -4.00
CA ILE A 52 6.14 -1.22 -2.92
C ILE A 52 6.25 -1.92 -1.55
N LEU A 53 5.86 -3.19 -1.45
CA LEU A 53 5.99 -3.97 -0.21
C LEU A 53 7.45 -4.05 0.26
N CYS A 54 8.38 -4.35 -0.65
CA CYS A 54 9.82 -4.37 -0.35
C CYS A 54 10.32 -3.00 0.10
N GLY A 55 9.89 -1.92 -0.56
CA GLY A 55 10.22 -0.54 -0.16
C GLY A 55 9.74 -0.20 1.25
N TYR A 56 8.52 -0.60 1.61
CA TYR A 56 8.00 -0.43 2.97
C TYR A 56 8.79 -1.21 4.02
N ALA A 57 9.14 -2.47 3.73
CA ALA A 57 9.95 -3.29 4.61
C ALA A 57 11.33 -2.68 4.84
N ALA A 58 11.96 -2.15 3.79
CA ALA A 58 13.25 -1.46 3.88
C ALA A 58 13.16 -0.17 4.73
N GLY A 59 12.13 0.66 4.51
CA GLY A 59 11.91 1.89 5.29
C GLY A 59 11.65 1.62 6.77
N ALA A 60 10.80 0.63 7.07
CA ALA A 60 10.56 0.16 8.44
C ALA A 60 11.85 -0.37 9.10
N SER A 61 12.66 -1.14 8.36
CA SER A 61 13.94 -1.67 8.85
C SER A 61 14.96 -0.57 9.10
N ALA A 62 14.99 0.49 8.29
CA ALA A 62 15.85 1.65 8.50
C ALA A 62 15.49 2.42 9.77
N LYS A 63 14.18 2.60 10.06
CA LYS A 63 13.73 3.21 11.33
C LYS A 63 14.09 2.33 12.54
N LEU A 64 13.98 1.01 12.43
CA LEU A 64 14.42 0.07 13.46
C LEU A 64 15.94 0.11 13.69
N ALA A 65 16.73 0.21 12.62
CA ALA A 65 18.18 0.33 12.71
C ALA A 65 18.60 1.69 13.32
N ALA A 66 17.88 2.77 12.99
CA ALA A 66 18.11 4.10 13.55
C ALA A 66 17.76 4.20 15.04
N ALA A 67 16.83 3.37 15.53
CA ALA A 67 16.46 3.29 16.95
C ALA A 67 17.51 2.60 17.84
N ALA A 68 18.59 2.05 17.27
CA ALA A 68 19.76 1.51 17.97
C ALA A 68 19.43 0.65 19.22
N GLY A 69 18.71 -0.45 19.01
CA GLY A 69 18.24 -1.37 20.05
C GLY A 69 16.74 -1.56 19.91
N ILE A 70 16.20 -2.76 20.13
CA ILE A 70 14.76 -3.05 20.01
C ILE A 70 14.02 -2.45 21.21
N ASP A 71 14.20 -1.15 21.45
CA ASP A 71 13.42 -0.38 22.41
C ASP A 71 12.21 0.16 21.66
N LEU A 72 11.13 -0.63 21.68
CA LEU A 72 9.85 -0.30 21.05
C LEU A 72 9.20 0.98 21.65
N ASP A 73 9.71 1.46 22.79
CA ASP A 73 9.29 2.71 23.42
C ASP A 73 10.02 3.94 22.83
N ALA A 74 11.15 3.75 22.14
CA ALA A 74 11.94 4.83 21.54
C ALA A 74 11.59 5.11 20.07
N VAL A 75 10.75 4.28 19.44
CA VAL A 75 10.38 4.44 18.02
C VAL A 75 9.30 5.50 17.87
N GLU A 76 9.51 6.41 16.90
CA GLU A 76 8.51 7.42 16.56
C GLU A 76 7.17 6.75 16.20
N PRO A 77 6.01 7.39 16.52
CA PRO A 77 4.68 6.88 16.16
C PRO A 77 4.51 6.54 14.67
N VAL A 78 5.29 7.19 13.80
CA VAL A 78 5.35 6.97 12.35
C VAL A 78 5.73 5.53 12.00
N PHE A 79 6.53 4.85 12.83
CA PHE A 79 6.89 3.45 12.64
C PHE A 79 5.67 2.53 12.60
N TRP A 80 4.66 2.77 13.45
CA TRP A 80 3.44 1.95 13.47
C TRP A 80 2.62 2.11 12.18
N LEU A 81 2.68 3.29 11.53
CA LEU A 81 2.07 3.51 10.22
C LEU A 81 2.75 2.69 9.11
N TYR A 82 4.07 2.46 9.21
CA TYR A 82 4.80 1.54 8.34
C TYR A 82 4.33 0.10 8.52
N VAL A 83 4.16 -0.35 9.78
CA VAL A 83 3.69 -1.72 10.09
C VAL A 83 2.28 -1.96 9.52
N ILE A 84 1.37 -1.01 9.71
CA ILE A 84 0.00 -1.09 9.16
C ILE A 84 0.01 -1.10 7.63
N ASN A 85 0.86 -0.28 7.00
CA ASN A 85 1.02 -0.30 5.54
C ASN A 85 1.55 -1.65 5.05
N LEU A 86 2.56 -2.21 5.72
CA LEU A 86 3.12 -3.52 5.39
C LEU A 86 2.04 -4.61 5.44
N ALA A 87 1.24 -4.64 6.50
CA ALA A 87 0.12 -5.58 6.64
C ALA A 87 -0.94 -5.37 5.55
N SER A 88 -1.32 -4.12 5.27
CA SER A 88 -2.33 -3.79 4.26
C SER A 88 -1.91 -4.17 2.84
N VAL A 89 -0.66 -3.89 2.48
CA VAL A 89 -0.07 -4.27 1.18
C VAL A 89 0.03 -5.80 1.07
N ALA A 90 0.42 -6.49 2.14
CA ALA A 90 0.53 -7.95 2.17
C ALA A 90 -0.83 -8.63 1.97
N ILE A 91 -1.88 -8.17 2.68
CA ILE A 91 -3.25 -8.65 2.50
C ILE A 91 -3.72 -8.44 1.06
N ASN A 92 -3.50 -7.23 0.53
CA ASN A 92 -3.83 -6.91 -0.85
C ASN A 92 -3.09 -7.84 -1.85
N LEU A 93 -1.80 -8.12 -1.64
CA LEU A 93 -1.03 -9.01 -2.51
C LEU A 93 -1.51 -10.47 -2.42
N ALA A 94 -1.80 -10.96 -1.22
CA ALA A 94 -2.36 -12.30 -1.01
C ALA A 94 -3.70 -12.46 -1.72
N LEU A 95 -4.54 -11.43 -1.65
CA LEU A 95 -5.86 -11.43 -2.27
C LEU A 95 -5.77 -11.33 -3.81
N GLN A 96 -4.80 -10.58 -4.34
CA GLN A 96 -4.48 -10.56 -5.78
C GLN A 96 -4.03 -11.94 -6.28
N TRP A 97 -3.31 -12.70 -5.45
CA TRP A 97 -2.91 -14.07 -5.76
C TRP A 97 -4.12 -15.02 -5.76
N HIS A 98 -5.02 -14.88 -4.78
CA HIS A 98 -6.22 -15.69 -4.66
C HIS A 98 -7.16 -15.51 -5.87
N TYR A 99 -7.44 -14.27 -6.27
CA TYR A 99 -8.35 -13.98 -7.40
C TYR A 99 -7.71 -14.09 -8.78
N ARG A 100 -6.49 -14.63 -8.89
CA ARG A 100 -5.73 -14.80 -10.15
C ARG A 100 -6.45 -15.66 -11.20
N ARG A 101 -7.35 -16.54 -10.78
CA ARG A 101 -7.93 -17.60 -11.63
C ARG A 101 -9.17 -17.17 -12.41
N ARG A 102 -9.59 -15.91 -12.35
CA ARG A 102 -10.81 -15.48 -13.04
C ARG A 102 -10.48 -14.89 -14.42
N PRO A 103 -11.09 -15.39 -15.51
CA PRO A 103 -10.86 -14.89 -16.87
C PRO A 103 -11.38 -13.45 -17.01
N PRO A 104 -10.74 -12.56 -17.79
CA PRO A 104 -11.13 -11.16 -17.93
C PRO A 104 -12.64 -10.96 -18.13
N ARG A 105 -13.19 -9.85 -17.66
CA ARG A 105 -14.61 -9.51 -17.86
C ARG A 105 -15.00 -9.70 -19.35
N PRO A 106 -16.13 -10.36 -19.68
CA PRO A 106 -16.54 -10.59 -21.07
C PRO A 106 -16.55 -9.33 -21.93
N ASP A 107 -16.95 -8.21 -21.34
CA ASP A 107 -16.99 -6.88 -21.99
C ASP A 107 -15.61 -6.39 -22.46
N ALA A 108 -14.53 -6.81 -21.79
CA ALA A 108 -13.15 -6.47 -22.19
C ALA A 108 -12.62 -7.36 -23.32
N ALA A 109 -13.12 -8.60 -23.43
CA ALA A 109 -12.79 -9.52 -24.52
C ALA A 109 -13.60 -9.24 -25.80
N ALA A 110 -14.74 -8.56 -25.66
CA ALA A 110 -15.61 -8.16 -26.76
C ALA A 110 -15.28 -6.77 -27.35
N ALA A 111 -14.17 -6.14 -26.96
CA ALA A 111 -13.72 -4.91 -27.59
C ALA A 111 -13.56 -5.16 -29.10
N PRO A 112 -14.26 -4.40 -29.97
CA PRO A 112 -14.25 -4.64 -31.40
C PRO A 112 -12.80 -4.60 -31.91
N ALA A 113 -12.43 -5.59 -32.72
CA ALA A 113 -11.12 -5.62 -33.35
C ALA A 113 -10.84 -4.25 -33.99
N PRO A 114 -9.61 -3.71 -33.87
CA PRO A 114 -9.28 -2.43 -34.49
C PRO A 114 -9.66 -2.51 -35.97
N MET A 115 -10.57 -1.62 -36.38
CA MET A 115 -11.01 -1.52 -37.77
C MET A 115 -9.75 -1.47 -38.64
N PRO A 116 -9.60 -2.34 -39.66
CA PRO A 116 -8.44 -2.30 -40.53
C PRO A 116 -8.30 -0.89 -41.08
N SER A 117 -7.14 -0.26 -40.84
CA SER A 117 -6.85 1.07 -41.35
C SER A 117 -7.06 1.02 -42.86
N ALA A 118 -8.07 1.74 -43.36
CA ALA A 118 -8.28 1.90 -44.79
C ALA A 118 -6.99 2.47 -45.38
N ARG A 119 -6.27 1.63 -46.13
CA ARG A 119 -5.15 2.04 -46.98
C ARG A 119 -5.71 2.48 -48.32
#